data_AF-A0A9Q8JHH4-F1
#
_entry.id   AF-A0A9Q8JHH4-F1
#
_cell.length_a   1.000
_cell.length_b   1.000
_cell.length_c   1.000
_cell.angle_alpha   90.00
_cell.angle_beta   90.00
_cell.angle_gamma   90.00
#
_symmetry.space_group_name_H-M   'P 1'
#
loop_
_entity.id
_entity.type
_entity.pdbx_description
1 polymer ?
#
loop_
_entity_poly.entity_id
_entity_poly.type
_entity_poly.pdbx_seq_one_letter_code
_entity_poly.pdbx_strand_id
1 'polypeptide(L)'
;MIKVQIESPTTTYDLQILTVKTTVTLSVSGTDLPTVTNFSLTTVDEEMARYFENYIAAQVTLRFQPKMANTDFLSGLQALVSTVLANWQASALPLHD
;
A
#
# COMPACT_ATOMS: atom_id res chain seq x y z
N MET A 1 -3.25 -5.77 10.57
CA MET A 1 -2.39 -4.57 10.62
C MET A 1 -0.94 -4.98 10.44
N ILE A 2 -0.32 -4.53 9.35
CA ILE A 2 1.05 -4.86 8.97
C ILE A 2 1.83 -3.54 8.87
N LYS A 3 3.08 -3.53 9.34
CA LYS A 3 3.95 -2.34 9.34
C LYS A 3 5.29 -2.68 8.72
N VAL A 4 5.76 -1.81 7.83
CA VAL A 4 7.07 -1.92 7.19
C VAL A 4 7.75 -0.56 7.27
N GLN A 5 8.98 -0.55 7.77
CA GLN A 5 9.80 0.64 7.87
C GLN A 5 10.91 0.57 6.81
N ILE A 6 11.12 1.66 6.11
CA ILE A 6 12.12 1.79 5.06
C ILE A 6 13.00 3.00 5.39
N GLU A 7 14.27 2.73 5.63
CA GLU A 7 15.28 3.77 5.83
C GLU A 7 15.88 4.14 4.47
N SER A 8 15.81 5.42 4.15
CA SER A 8 16.58 6.03 3.07
C SER A 8 17.72 6.87 3.65
N PRO A 9 18.70 7.28 2.84
CA PRO A 9 19.79 8.14 3.32
C PRO A 9 19.32 9.47 3.93
N THR A 10 18.12 9.95 3.57
CA THR A 10 17.61 11.28 3.93
C THR A 10 16.42 11.25 4.89
N THR A 11 15.71 10.13 4.99
CA THR A 11 14.49 10.02 5.81
C THR A 11 14.13 8.55 6.04
N THR A 12 13.23 8.33 6.99
CA THR A 12 12.59 7.06 7.28
C THR A 12 11.13 7.14 6.88
N TYR A 13 10.69 6.16 6.09
CA TYR A 13 9.30 5.98 5.72
C TYR A 13 8.67 4.83 6.51
N ASP A 14 7.49 5.08 7.05
CA ASP A 14 6.63 4.09 7.70
C ASP A 14 5.45 3.78 6.78
N LEU A 15 5.34 2.52 6.38
CA LEU A 15 4.22 1.99 5.62
C LEU A 15 3.36 1.14 6.57
N GLN A 16 2.07 1.44 6.61
CA GLN A 16 1.10 0.73 7.43
C GLN A 16 -0.05 0.24 6.57
N ILE A 17 -0.35 -1.05 6.65
CA ILE A 17 -1.52 -1.66 6.02
C ILE A 17 -2.51 -2.01 7.12
N LEU A 18 -3.73 -1.52 7.00
CA LEU A 18 -4.81 -1.74 7.95
C LEU A 18 -6.10 -2.10 7.22
N THR A 19 -6.70 -3.23 7.61
CA THR A 19 -8.03 -3.63 7.17
C THR A 19 -9.05 -3.33 8.26
N VAL A 20 -10.13 -2.64 7.89
CA VAL A 20 -11.30 -2.42 8.73
C VAL A 20 -12.54 -2.86 7.95
N LYS A 21 -13.16 -3.96 8.38
CA LYS A 21 -14.26 -4.63 7.64
C LYS A 21 -13.84 -4.91 6.19
N THR A 22 -14.51 -4.30 5.22
CA THR A 22 -14.25 -4.47 3.79
C THR A 22 -13.24 -3.48 3.23
N THR A 23 -12.72 -2.55 4.03
CA THR A 23 -11.81 -1.50 3.57
C THR A 23 -10.37 -1.80 3.98
N VAL A 24 -9.47 -1.89 3.01
CA VAL A 24 -8.03 -2.02 3.18
C VAL A 24 -7.40 -0.65 2.93
N THR A 25 -6.60 -0.16 3.87
CA THR A 25 -5.89 1.12 3.77
C THR A 25 -4.38 0.90 3.87
N LEU A 26 -3.63 1.42 2.90
CA LEU A 26 -2.18 1.61 2.93
C LEU A 26 -1.90 3.07 3.27
N SER A 27 -1.35 3.31 4.46
CA SER A 27 -0.88 4.60 4.92
C SER A 27 0.64 4.69 4.75
N VAL A 28 1.12 5.82 4.27
CA VAL A 28 2.55 6.13 4.12
C VAL A 28 2.83 7.44 4.85
N SER A 29 3.77 7.39 5.78
CA SER A 29 4.28 8.56 6.50
C SER A 29 5.81 8.60 6.44
N GLY A 30 6.37 9.80 6.49
CA GLY A 30 7.81 10.03 6.49
C GLY A 30 8.10 11.43 7.03
N THR A 31 9.32 11.69 7.48
CA THR A 31 9.66 13.00 8.07
C THR A 31 9.68 14.13 7.04
N ASP A 32 9.80 13.78 5.77
CA ASP A 32 9.76 14.66 4.61
C ASP A 32 8.36 14.79 3.98
N LEU A 33 7.40 13.98 4.43
CA LEU A 33 6.01 14.06 3.99
C LEU A 33 5.22 15.01 4.90
N PRO A 34 4.63 16.10 4.38
CA PRO A 34 3.90 17.07 5.20
C PRO A 34 2.64 16.49 5.84
N THR A 35 2.08 15.41 5.26
CA THR A 35 0.91 14.70 5.75
C THR A 35 1.03 13.20 5.45
N VAL A 36 0.31 12.38 6.22
CA VAL A 36 0.17 10.94 5.94
C VAL A 36 -0.60 10.77 4.63
N THR A 37 -0.02 10.04 3.68
CA THR A 37 -0.68 9.70 2.42
C THR A 37 -1.43 8.37 2.60
N ASN A 38 -2.74 8.36 2.35
CA ASN A 38 -3.57 7.17 2.49
C ASN A 38 -4.09 6.70 1.12
N PHE A 39 -3.95 5.40 0.88
CA PHE A 39 -4.56 4.70 -0.25
C PHE A 39 -5.53 3.66 0.28
N SER A 40 -6.81 3.82 0.00
CA SER A 40 -7.85 2.91 0.49
C SER A 40 -8.57 2.20 -0.65
N LEU A 41 -8.89 0.94 -0.42
CA LEU A 41 -9.69 0.08 -1.30
C LEU A 41 -10.83 -0.52 -0.47
N THR A 42 -12.07 -0.27 -0.90
CA THR A 42 -13.24 -0.96 -0.35
C THR A 42 -13.58 -2.13 -1.25
N THR A 43 -13.71 -3.30 -0.65
CA THR A 43 -14.00 -4.57 -1.31
C THR A 43 -15.44 -4.99 -1.07
N VAL A 44 -15.89 -6.03 -1.76
CA VAL A 44 -17.26 -6.52 -1.68
C VAL A 44 -17.55 -7.27 -0.37
N ASP A 45 -16.54 -7.90 0.23
CA ASP A 45 -16.63 -8.67 1.47
C ASP A 45 -15.31 -8.70 2.24
N GLU A 46 -15.35 -9.17 3.49
CA GLU A 46 -14.18 -9.19 4.37
C GLU A 46 -13.13 -10.24 3.98
N GLU A 47 -13.51 -11.28 3.22
CA GLU A 47 -12.59 -12.31 2.75
C GLU A 47 -11.69 -11.75 1.65
N MET A 48 -12.27 -11.03 0.68
CA MET A 48 -11.54 -10.24 -0.30
C MET A 48 -10.66 -9.20 0.39
N ALA A 49 -11.17 -8.46 1.37
CA ALA A 49 -10.36 -7.48 2.11
C ALA A 49 -9.11 -8.11 2.73
N ARG A 50 -9.24 -9.28 3.37
CA ARG A 50 -8.11 -10.04 3.92
C ARG A 50 -7.14 -10.52 2.84
N TYR A 51 -7.65 -11.01 1.72
CA TYR A 51 -6.81 -11.41 0.58
C TYR A 51 -5.98 -10.21 0.08
N PHE A 52 -6.61 -9.04 -0.06
CA PHE A 52 -5.93 -7.81 -0.49
C PHE A 52 -4.91 -7.32 0.54
N GLU A 53 -5.22 -7.35 1.85
CA GLU A 53 -4.24 -7.02 2.90
C GLU A 53 -2.97 -7.84 2.76
N ASN A 54 -3.12 -9.17 2.63
CA ASN A 54 -2.01 -10.10 2.49
C ASN A 54 -1.24 -9.88 1.19
N TYR A 55 -1.93 -9.62 0.07
CA TYR A 55 -1.27 -9.33 -1.19
C TYR A 55 -0.46 -8.03 -1.13
N ILE A 56 -1.02 -6.94 -0.60
CA ILE A 56 -0.30 -5.66 -0.47
C ILE A 56 0.91 -5.86 0.42
N ALA A 57 0.75 -6.56 1.54
CA ALA A 57 1.85 -6.86 2.44
C ALA A 57 2.97 -7.64 1.74
N ALA A 58 2.62 -8.68 0.98
CA ALA A 58 3.60 -9.44 0.21
C ALA A 58 4.32 -8.56 -0.82
N GLN A 59 3.60 -7.71 -1.56
CA GLN A 59 4.23 -6.79 -2.52
C GLN A 59 5.16 -5.79 -1.83
N VAL A 60 4.74 -5.24 -0.68
CA VAL A 60 5.56 -4.31 0.09
C VAL A 60 6.83 -5.00 0.57
N THR A 61 6.73 -6.18 1.16
CA THR A 61 7.90 -6.95 1.64
C THR A 61 8.83 -7.41 0.52
N LEU A 62 8.29 -7.75 -0.66
CA LEU A 62 9.10 -8.18 -1.80
C LEU A 62 9.82 -7.03 -2.51
N ARG A 63 9.17 -5.86 -2.60
CA ARG A 63 9.67 -4.72 -3.38
C ARG A 63 10.52 -3.76 -2.57
N PHE A 64 10.27 -3.63 -1.27
CA PHE A 64 10.93 -2.63 -0.44
C PHE A 64 11.83 -3.28 0.59
N GLN A 65 13.12 -2.96 0.50
CA GLN A 65 14.10 -3.40 1.47
C GLN A 65 14.18 -2.39 2.63
N PRO A 66 14.57 -2.82 3.85
CA PRO A 66 14.73 -1.92 5.00
C PRO A 66 15.68 -0.75 4.75
N LYS A 67 16.62 -0.88 3.81
CA LYS A 67 17.53 0.18 3.39
C LYS A 67 17.44 0.34 1.88
N MET A 68 16.93 1.48 1.42
CA MET A 68 16.66 1.72 0.01
C MET A 68 16.94 3.17 -0.35
N ALA A 69 17.45 3.43 -1.55
CA ALA A 69 17.60 4.81 -2.01
C ALA A 69 16.21 5.47 -2.14
N ASN A 70 16.12 6.76 -1.84
CA ASN A 70 14.84 7.46 -1.79
C ASN A 70 14.12 7.45 -3.16
N THR A 71 14.85 7.67 -4.25
CA THR A 71 14.32 7.60 -5.62
C THR A 71 13.74 6.23 -5.96
N ASP A 72 14.39 5.17 -5.50
CA ASP A 72 13.97 3.79 -5.77
C ASP A 72 12.72 3.44 -4.96
N PHE A 73 12.67 3.88 -3.69
CA PHE A 73 11.48 3.75 -2.86
C PHE A 73 10.28 4.48 -3.47
N LEU A 74 10.42 5.78 -3.79
CA LEU A 74 9.32 6.58 -4.30
C LEU A 74 8.81 6.08 -5.65
N SER A 75 9.71 5.69 -6.57
CA SER A 75 9.27 5.12 -7.85
C SER A 75 8.60 3.75 -7.69
N GLY A 76 9.11 2.91 -6.78
CA GLY A 76 8.51 1.61 -6.46
C GLY A 76 7.13 1.75 -5.81
N LEU A 77 6.97 2.71 -4.91
CA LEU A 77 5.70 3.04 -4.29
C LEU A 77 4.70 3.59 -5.30
N GLN A 78 5.13 4.52 -6.17
CA GLN A 78 4.29 5.03 -7.24
C GLN A 78 3.86 3.91 -8.18
N ALA A 79 4.75 2.99 -8.56
CA ALA A 79 4.39 1.85 -9.40
C ALA A 79 3.41 0.90 -8.71
N LEU A 80 3.58 0.64 -7.40
CA LEU A 80 2.64 -0.13 -6.60
C LEU A 80 1.25 0.53 -6.62
N VAL A 81 1.17 1.82 -6.33
CA VAL A 81 -0.10 2.56 -6.31
C VAL A 81 -0.73 2.64 -7.71
N SER A 82 0.01 3.09 -8.71
CA SER A 82 -0.52 3.32 -10.06
C SER A 82 -0.86 2.03 -10.80
N THR A 83 -0.22 0.91 -10.50
CA THR A 83 -0.48 -0.35 -11.21
C THR A 83 -1.39 -1.26 -10.41
N VAL A 84 -1.03 -1.51 -9.15
CA VAL A 84 -1.72 -2.50 -8.33
C VAL A 84 -3.02 -1.91 -7.82
N LEU A 85 -2.99 -0.75 -7.16
CA LEU A 85 -4.21 -0.12 -6.63
C LEU A 85 -5.16 0.36 -7.74
N ALA A 86 -4.65 0.91 -8.85
CA ALA A 86 -5.50 1.36 -9.96
C ALA A 86 -6.19 0.19 -10.70
N ASN A 87 -5.45 -0.89 -10.99
CA ASN A 87 -6.07 -2.08 -11.60
C ASN A 87 -7.13 -2.70 -10.69
N TRP A 88 -6.96 -2.57 -9.37
CA TRP A 88 -7.95 -3.08 -8.41
C TRP A 88 -9.19 -2.22 -8.28
N GLN A 89 -9.06 -0.88 -8.36
CA GLN A 89 -10.22 0.00 -8.46
C GLN A 89 -11.02 -0.27 -9.74
N ALA A 90 -10.35 -0.61 -10.84
CA ALA A 90 -11.01 -0.99 -12.09
C ALA A 90 -11.71 -2.37 -12.00
N SER A 91 -11.11 -3.35 -11.32
CA SER A 91 -11.70 -4.68 -11.13
C SER A 91 -12.79 -4.75 -10.06
N ALA A 92 -12.97 -3.69 -9.25
CA ALA A 92 -14.04 -3.57 -8.27
C ALA A 92 -15.39 -3.08 -8.88
N LEU A 93 -15.44 -2.85 -10.20
CA LEU A 93 -16.71 -2.67 -10.90
C LEU A 93 -17.53 -3.98 -10.82
N PRO A 94 -18.84 -3.90 -10.52
CA PRO A 94 -19.66 -5.09 -10.43
C PRO A 94 -19.67 -5.80 -11.78
N LEU A 95 -19.42 -7.11 -11.76
CA LEU A 95 -19.94 -8.00 -12.79
C LEU A 95 -21.47 -7.86 -12.72
N HIS A 96 -22.01 -6.95 -13.53
CA HIS A 96 -23.42 -6.95 -13.88
C HIS A 96 -23.66 -8.12 -14.82
N ASP A 97 -24.44 -9.10 -14.36
CA ASP A 97 -25.40 -9.85 -15.18
C ASP A 97 -26.78 -9.70 -14.51
#